data_AF-A0A949H0B8-F1
#
_entry.id   AF-A0A949H0B8-F1
#
_cell.length_a   1.000
_cell.length_b   1.000
_cell.length_c   1.000
_cell.angle_alpha   90.00
_cell.angle_beta   90.00
_cell.angle_gamma   90.00
#
_symmetry.space_group_name_H-M   'P 1'
#
loop_
_entity.id
_entity.type
_entity.pdbx_description
1 polymer ?
#
loop_
_entity_poly.entity_id
_entity_poly.type
_entity_poly.pdbx_seq_one_letter_code
_entity_poly.pdbx_strand_id
1 'polypeptide(L)'
;MPRQFKVVDLFAGPGGLAEGFSACQREDGTRPFRMAMFVEKEPSAHKTLRLRAFLRQFEIFPDACYEALNKGLDQPDWAGLFRAEWRA
;
A
#
# COMPACT_ATOMS: atom_id res chain seq x y z
N MET A 1 0.70 -20.73 15.44
CA MET A 1 0.45 -19.64 14.49
C MET A 1 1.34 -19.83 13.27
N PRO A 2 0.82 -19.63 12.04
CA PRO A 2 1.64 -19.69 10.84
C PRO A 2 2.73 -18.61 10.89
N ARG A 3 3.97 -18.97 10.58
CA ARG A 3 5.12 -18.05 10.63
C ARG A 3 4.99 -16.98 9.55
N GLN A 4 4.95 -15.71 9.96
CA GLN A 4 5.02 -14.56 9.05
C GLN A 4 6.44 -14.02 8.96
N PHE A 5 6.88 -13.69 7.74
CA PHE A 5 8.14 -13.05 7.44
C PHE A 5 7.90 -11.56 7.20
N LYS A 6 8.65 -10.73 7.93
CA LYS A 6 8.67 -9.29 7.69
C LYS A 6 9.59 -9.00 6.50
N VAL A 7 9.11 -8.24 5.53
CA VAL A 7 9.86 -7.89 4.31
C VAL A 7 10.21 -6.42 4.32
N VAL A 8 11.47 -6.11 4.08
CA VAL A 8 11.99 -4.76 3.83
C VAL A 8 12.41 -4.70 2.38
N ASP A 9 11.80 -3.80 1.61
CA ASP A 9 12.05 -3.64 0.18
C ASP A 9 12.96 -2.42 -0.05
N LEU A 10 14.17 -2.67 -0.54
CA LEU A 10 15.17 -1.65 -0.83
C LEU A 10 15.20 -1.42 -2.34
N PHE A 11 15.12 -0.16 -2.77
CA PHE A 11 14.92 0.20 -4.19
C PHE A 11 13.56 -0.28 -4.72
N ALA A 12 12.53 -0.06 -3.91
CA ALA A 12 11.20 -0.63 -4.12
C ALA A 12 10.54 -0.15 -5.44
N GLY A 13 11.03 0.94 -6.05
CA GLY A 13 10.40 1.55 -7.21
C GLY A 13 8.93 1.84 -6.92
N PRO A 14 7.99 1.58 -7.84
CA PRO A 14 6.56 1.74 -7.57
C PRO A 14 5.94 0.61 -6.72
N GLY A 15 6.72 -0.40 -6.28
CA GLY A 15 6.29 -1.44 -5.34
C GLY A 15 5.78 -2.75 -5.95
N GLY A 16 6.08 -3.04 -7.20
CA GLY A 16 5.59 -4.25 -7.88
C GLY A 16 6.03 -5.56 -7.22
N LEU A 17 7.27 -5.64 -6.73
CA LEU A 17 7.77 -6.81 -6.01
C LEU A 17 6.95 -7.08 -4.74
N ALA A 18 6.73 -6.03 -3.95
CA ALA A 18 5.94 -6.11 -2.74
C ALA A 18 4.46 -6.48 -2.96
N GLU A 19 3.86 -6.09 -4.09
CA GLU A 19 2.53 -6.58 -4.49
C GLU A 19 2.56 -8.10 -4.69
N GLY A 20 3.56 -8.62 -5.40
CA GLY A 20 3.74 -10.06 -5.60
C GLY A 20 3.89 -10.84 -4.28
N PHE A 21 4.73 -10.33 -3.37
CA PHE A 21 4.87 -10.92 -2.02
C PHE A 21 3.56 -10.88 -1.22
N SER A 22 2.80 -9.79 -1.32
CA SER A 22 1.53 -9.62 -0.59
C SER A 22 0.42 -10.52 -1.16
N ALA A 23 0.45 -10.81 -2.46
CA ALA A 23 -0.48 -11.70 -3.14
C ALA A 23 -0.23 -13.18 -2.82
N CYS A 24 0.98 -13.55 -2.38
CA CYS A 24 1.31 -14.92 -2.01
C CYS A 24 0.43 -15.40 -0.85
N GLN A 25 -0.36 -16.44 -1.14
CA GLN A 25 -1.25 -17.10 -0.19
C GLN A 25 -0.93 -18.60 -0.19
N ARG A 26 -0.86 -19.19 1.01
CA ARG A 26 -0.72 -20.64 1.19
C ARG A 26 -2.08 -21.33 1.01
N GLU A 27 -2.06 -22.65 0.85
CA GLU A 27 -3.28 -23.47 0.77
C GLU A 27 -4.22 -23.30 1.97
N ASP A 28 -3.66 -23.01 3.15
CA ASP A 28 -4.41 -22.72 4.39
C ASP A 28 -4.99 -21.30 4.44
N GLY A 29 -4.88 -20.52 3.36
CA GLY A 29 -5.36 -19.15 3.25
C GLY A 29 -4.44 -18.10 3.88
N THR A 30 -3.31 -18.49 4.47
CA THR A 30 -2.43 -17.55 5.17
C THR A 30 -1.52 -16.80 4.21
N ARG A 31 -1.24 -15.53 4.52
CA ARG A 31 -0.26 -14.70 3.81
C ARG A 31 1.06 -14.71 4.60
N PRO A 32 2.09 -15.45 4.13
CA PRO A 32 3.32 -15.63 4.91
C PRO A 32 4.22 -14.39 4.88
N PHE A 33 4.02 -13.46 3.95
CA PHE A 33 4.84 -12.25 3.83
C PHE A 33 4.06 -11.02 4.25
N ARG A 34 4.67 -10.24 5.15
CA ARG A 34 4.14 -8.96 5.60
C ARG A 34 5.16 -7.87 5.35
N MET A 35 4.82 -6.95 4.45
CA MET A 35 5.65 -5.77 4.18
C MET A 35 5.78 -4.94 5.46
N ALA A 36 7.01 -4.60 5.81
CA ALA A 36 7.35 -3.84 7.00
C ALA A 36 7.85 -2.43 6.66
N MET A 37 8.63 -2.30 5.58
CA MET A 37 9.20 -1.02 5.18
C MET A 37 9.54 -1.02 3.68
N PHE A 38 9.46 0.15 3.08
CA PHE A 38 9.87 0.43 1.71
C PHE A 38 10.90 1.55 1.72
N VAL A 39 11.97 1.41 0.94
CA VAL A 39 12.98 2.46 0.75
C VAL A 39 13.08 2.76 -0.74
N GLU A 40 12.75 4.00 -1.12
CA GLU A 40 12.78 4.49 -2.49
C GLU A 40 13.19 5.96 -2.52
N LYS A 41 14.00 6.34 -3.51
CA LYS A 41 14.53 7.69 -3.69
C LYS A 41 13.73 8.49 -4.71
N GLU A 42 13.25 7.85 -5.78
CA GLU A 42 12.55 8.53 -6.87
C GLU A 42 11.19 9.05 -6.38
N PRO A 43 10.93 10.38 -6.46
CA PRO A 43 9.73 10.96 -5.87
C PRO A 43 8.40 10.42 -6.39
N SER A 44 8.29 10.09 -7.69
CA SER A 44 7.03 9.60 -8.28
C SER A 44 6.71 8.17 -7.83
N ALA A 45 7.72 7.31 -7.76
CA ALA A 45 7.67 5.97 -7.23
C ALA A 45 7.36 5.98 -5.73
N HIS A 46 8.00 6.86 -4.96
CA HIS A 46 7.71 7.05 -3.54
C HIS A 46 6.26 7.50 -3.30
N LYS A 47 5.72 8.43 -4.09
CA LYS A 47 4.29 8.82 -4.02
C LYS A 47 3.38 7.63 -4.27
N THR A 48 3.70 6.81 -5.26
CA THR A 48 2.95 5.58 -5.59
C THR A 48 2.99 4.59 -4.43
N LEU A 49 4.17 4.32 -3.87
CA LEU A 49 4.34 3.44 -2.71
C LEU A 49 3.53 3.92 -1.51
N ARG A 50 3.58 5.22 -1.20
CA ARG A 50 2.84 5.80 -0.08
C ARG A 50 1.33 5.63 -0.25
N LEU A 51 0.81 5.95 -1.44
CA LEU A 51 -0.60 5.76 -1.74
C LEU A 51 -1.02 4.29 -1.62
N ARG A 52 -0.21 3.36 -2.15
CA ARG A 52 -0.46 1.91 -2.02
C ARG A 52 -0.43 1.46 -0.56
N ALA A 53 0.57 1.88 0.22
CA ALA A 53 0.67 1.55 1.64
C ALA A 53 -0.52 2.08 2.44
N PHE A 54 -1.00 3.28 2.12
CA PHE A 54 -2.22 3.85 2.67
C PHE A 54 -3.46 3.01 2.31
N LEU A 55 -3.72 2.77 1.02
CA LEU A 55 -4.92 2.06 0.57
C LEU A 55 -4.98 0.60 1.03
N ARG A 56 -3.83 -0.07 1.23
CA ARG A 56 -3.76 -1.44 1.75
C ARG A 56 -4.28 -1.60 3.18
N GLN A 57 -4.47 -0.50 3.93
CA GLN A 57 -5.04 -0.53 5.27
C GLN A 57 -6.56 -0.74 5.26
N PHE A 58 -7.21 -0.58 4.11
CA PHE A 58 -8.65 -0.67 3.97
C PHE A 58 -9.04 -1.96 3.23
N GLU A 59 -10.06 -2.66 3.74
CA GLU A 59 -10.68 -3.77 3.00
C GLU A 59 -11.54 -3.25 1.82
N ILE A 60 -12.18 -2.11 2.02
CA ILE A 60 -12.95 -1.37 1.02
C ILE A 60 -12.32 0.02 0.92
N PHE A 61 -11.92 0.43 -0.28
CA PHE A 61 -11.26 1.72 -0.46
C PHE A 61 -12.19 2.90 -0.13
N PRO A 62 -11.65 4.02 0.37
CA PRO A 62 -12.45 5.21 0.65
C PRO A 62 -13.25 5.69 -0.56
N ASP A 63 -14.51 6.08 -0.37
CA ASP A 63 -15.38 6.60 -1.44
C ASP A 63 -14.75 7.78 -2.20
N ALA A 64 -13.98 8.61 -1.48
CA ALA A 64 -13.23 9.72 -2.05
C ALA A 64 -12.27 9.29 -3.18
N CYS A 65 -11.76 8.04 -3.16
CA CYS A 65 -10.97 7.50 -4.27
C CYS A 65 -11.82 7.39 -5.54
N TYR A 66 -12.98 6.73 -5.42
CA TYR A 66 -13.87 6.48 -6.54
C TYR A 66 -14.49 7.77 -7.07
N GLU A 67 -14.86 8.70 -6.18
CA GLU A 67 -15.37 10.00 -6.59
C GLU A 67 -14.34 10.80 -7.38
N ALA A 68 -13.08 10.86 -6.92
CA ALA A 68 -12.03 11.57 -7.62
C ALA A 68 -11.79 10.98 -9.02
N LEU A 69 -11.72 9.64 -9.12
CA LEU A 69 -11.55 8.94 -10.39
C LEU A 69 -12.72 9.17 -11.35
N ASN A 70 -13.96 9.03 -10.86
CA ASN A 70 -15.17 9.16 -11.68
C ASN A 70 -15.38 10.61 -12.16
N LYS A 71 -14.95 11.60 -11.39
CA LYS A 71 -15.07 13.03 -11.72
C LYS A 71 -13.83 13.60 -12.40
N GLY A 72 -12.77 12.79 -12.59
CA GLY A 72 -11.50 13.23 -13.16
C GLY A 72 -10.80 14.31 -12.33
N LEU A 73 -10.99 14.30 -11.02
CA LEU A 73 -10.39 15.26 -10.09
C LEU A 73 -9.00 14.79 -9.66
N ASP A 74 -8.22 15.74 -9.14
CA ASP A 74 -6.97 15.42 -8.45
C ASP A 74 -7.20 14.52 -7.24
N GLN A 75 -6.13 13.88 -6.77
CA GLN A 75 -6.19 13.05 -5.58
C GLN A 75 -6.66 13.87 -4.37
N PRO A 76 -7.58 13.33 -3.55
CA PRO A 76 -7.98 13.92 -2.29
C PRO A 76 -6.78 14.21 -1.37
N ASP A 77 -6.96 15.15 -0.45
CA ASP A 77 -6.01 15.35 0.66
C ASP A 77 -6.12 14.19 1.66
N TRP A 78 -5.45 13.08 1.33
CA TRP A 78 -5.39 11.88 2.18
C TRP A 78 -4.84 12.17 3.58
N ALA A 79 -3.89 13.11 3.69
CA ALA A 79 -3.28 13.47 4.96
C ALA A 79 -4.24 14.23 5.88
N GLY A 80 -5.16 15.01 5.29
CA GLY A 80 -6.24 15.69 5.98
C GLY A 80 -7.40 14.76 6.34
N LEU A 81 -7.84 13.94 5.39
CA LEU A 81 -9.01 13.06 5.53
C LEU A 81 -8.76 11.83 6.40
N PHE A 82 -7.58 11.22 6.29
CA PHE A 82 -7.22 9.95 6.95
C PHE A 82 -5.83 10.05 7.60
N ARG A 83 -5.71 10.96 8.57
CA ARG A 83 -4.41 11.33 9.17
C ARG A 83 -3.68 10.15 9.83
N ALA A 84 -4.42 9.25 10.48
CA ALA A 84 -3.82 8.13 11.21
C ALA A 84 -3.23 7.11 10.24
N GLU A 85 -4.02 6.73 9.24
CA GLU A 85 -3.67 5.77 8.20
C GLU A 85 -2.57 6.32 7.29
N TRP A 86 -2.58 7.63 7.01
CA TRP A 86 -1.53 8.28 6.20
C TRP A 86 -0.16 8.36 6.89
N ARG A 87 -0.13 8.21 8.22
CA ARG A 87 1.10 8.24 9.05
C ARG A 87 1.58 6.86 9.49
N ALA A 88 0.78 5.82 9.27
CA ALA A 88 1.10 4.43 9.60
C ALA A 88 2.24 3.90 8.71
#